data_AF-A0A533T7F6-F1
#
_entry.id   AF-A0A533T7F6-F1
#
_cell.length_a   1.000
_cell.length_b   1.000
_cell.length_c   1.000
_cell.angle_alpha   90.00
_cell.angle_beta   90.00
_cell.angle_gamma   90.00
#
_symmetry.space_group_name_H-M   'P 1'
#
loop_
_entity.id
_entity.type
_entity.pdbx_description
1 polymer ?
#
loop_
_entity_poly.entity_id
_entity_poly.type
_entity_poly.pdbx_seq_one_letter_code
_entity_poly.pdbx_strand_id
1 'polypeptide(L)'
;MPFVILDKKRAKIFVFQKDGKNLGSAPALLGIAIGDNYVPGTGQKQLSEIPFKDRTTPAGRFIARLGKNSHGEEVLWVDYDMAIAIHGVVTGNPKDHRLERLQSQNPKDHRISFGCINVPTNFYSSVISPLFTRRQGVVYVLPETA
;
A
#
# COMPACT_ATOMS: atom_id res chain seq x y z
N MET A 1 -7.27 -3.89 18.03
CA MET A 1 -7.55 -3.97 16.58
C MET A 1 -6.39 -4.70 15.92
N PRO A 2 -6.59 -5.48 14.83
CA PRO A 2 -5.45 -5.92 14.03
C PRO A 2 -4.69 -4.71 13.49
N PHE A 3 -3.41 -4.90 13.18
CA PHE A 3 -2.61 -3.81 12.64
C PHE A 3 -1.60 -4.30 11.62
N VAL A 4 -1.19 -3.37 10.77
CA VAL A 4 -0.24 -3.58 9.69
C VAL A 4 0.88 -2.55 9.86
N ILE A 5 2.10 -2.97 9.59
CA ILE A 5 3.26 -2.08 9.54
C ILE A 5 3.84 -2.13 8.13
N LEU A 6 4.00 -0.98 7.49
CA LEU A 6 4.71 -0.82 6.25
C LEU A 6 6.07 -0.15 6.50
N ASP A 7 7.15 -0.91 6.28
CA ASP A 7 8.52 -0.39 6.25
C ASP A 7 8.85 0.04 4.82
N LYS A 8 8.83 1.37 4.57
CA LYS A 8 9.08 1.93 3.24
C LYS A 8 10.54 1.79 2.81
N LYS A 9 11.49 1.90 3.74
CA LYS A 9 12.92 1.76 3.45
C LYS A 9 13.26 0.34 2.97
N ARG A 10 12.56 -0.67 3.49
CA ARG A 10 12.72 -2.07 3.09
C ARG A 10 11.67 -2.57 2.08
N ALA A 11 10.75 -1.71 1.66
CA ALA A 11 9.63 -2.06 0.78
C ALA A 11 8.88 -3.33 1.24
N LYS A 12 8.59 -3.43 2.54
CA LYS A 12 8.04 -4.65 3.17
C LYS A 12 6.88 -4.35 4.10
N ILE A 13 5.84 -5.16 4.00
CA ILE A 13 4.65 -5.10 4.84
C ILE A 13 4.63 -6.25 5.85
N PHE A 14 4.15 -5.99 7.05
CA PHE A 14 4.00 -6.94 8.15
C PHE A 14 2.58 -6.86 8.70
N VAL A 15 1.96 -8.00 8.98
CA VAL A 15 0.56 -8.07 9.39
C VAL A 15 0.43 -8.76 10.73
N PHE A 16 -0.32 -8.17 11.65
CA PHE A 16 -0.44 -8.62 13.03
C PHE A 16 -1.90 -8.71 13.50
N GLN A 17 -2.20 -9.71 14.34
CA GLN A 17 -3.44 -9.75 15.11
C GLN A 17 -3.43 -8.71 16.23
N LYS A 18 -4.60 -8.54 16.88
CA LYS A 18 -4.79 -7.56 17.96
C LYS A 18 -3.89 -7.81 19.19
N ASP A 19 -3.43 -9.04 19.37
CA ASP A 19 -2.56 -9.50 20.45
C ASP A 19 -1.07 -9.43 20.10
N GLY A 20 -0.73 -8.91 18.92
CA GLY A 20 0.65 -8.82 18.43
C GLY A 20 1.14 -10.09 17.73
N LYS A 21 0.32 -11.13 17.57
CA LYS A 21 0.72 -12.33 16.80
C LYS A 21 0.96 -11.95 15.34
N ASN A 22 2.17 -12.23 14.85
CA ASN A 22 2.54 -12.06 13.45
C ASN A 22 1.78 -13.07 12.57
N LEU A 23 1.09 -12.59 11.54
CA LEU A 23 0.35 -13.38 10.56
C LEU A 23 1.09 -13.54 9.22
N GLY A 24 2.17 -12.79 9.01
CA GLY A 24 3.02 -12.89 7.83
C GLY A 24 3.62 -11.55 7.42
N SER A 25 4.47 -11.63 6.42
CA SER A 25 5.08 -10.47 5.77
C SER A 25 5.24 -10.69 4.27
N ALA A 26 5.26 -9.61 3.50
CA ALA A 26 5.42 -9.68 2.05
C ALA A 26 6.18 -8.45 1.52
N PRO A 27 6.83 -8.56 0.35
CA PRO A 27 7.27 -7.37 -0.39
C PRO A 27 6.07 -6.50 -0.76
N ALA A 28 6.29 -5.20 -0.87
CA ALA A 28 5.28 -4.23 -1.27
C ALA A 28 5.85 -3.30 -2.34
N LEU A 29 5.05 -2.95 -3.35
CA LEU A 29 5.33 -1.83 -4.26
C LEU A 29 4.75 -0.55 -3.68
N LEU A 30 5.48 0.53 -3.85
CA LEU A 30 5.23 1.82 -3.23
C LEU A 30 5.14 2.92 -4.28
N GLY A 31 4.69 4.09 -3.81
CA GLY A 31 4.75 5.33 -4.55
C GLY A 31 6.13 5.51 -5.18
N ILE A 32 6.16 5.89 -6.45
CA ILE A 32 7.40 6.01 -7.21
C ILE A 32 8.35 7.07 -6.64
N ALA A 33 7.80 8.11 -6.01
CA ALA A 33 8.59 9.09 -5.28
C ALA A 33 8.87 8.65 -3.84
N ILE A 34 10.08 8.97 -3.39
CA ILE A 34 10.47 8.88 -1.98
C ILE A 34 9.89 10.10 -1.27
N GLY A 35 9.18 9.88 -0.17
CA GLY A 35 8.65 10.98 0.64
C GLY A 35 7.59 10.55 1.63
N ASP A 36 7.45 11.31 2.72
CA ASP A 36 6.54 10.99 3.83
C ASP A 36 5.22 11.76 3.77
N ASN A 37 5.15 12.84 2.99
CA ASN A 37 3.99 13.74 2.99
C ASN A 37 3.03 13.44 1.84
N TYR A 38 1.74 13.60 2.14
CA TYR A 38 0.68 13.72 1.14
C TYR A 38 0.60 15.16 0.65
N VAL A 39 0.42 15.35 -0.66
CA VAL A 39 0.15 16.66 -1.26
C VAL A 39 -1.36 16.85 -1.36
N PRO A 40 -1.96 17.88 -0.70
CA PRO A 40 -3.39 18.12 -0.74
C PRO A 40 -3.95 18.20 -2.16
N GLY A 41 -5.12 17.59 -2.38
CA GLY A 41 -5.78 17.55 -3.68
C GLY A 41 -5.33 16.43 -4.61
N THR A 42 -4.27 15.68 -4.28
CA THR A 42 -3.75 14.62 -5.17
C THR A 42 -4.72 13.45 -5.33
N GLY A 43 -5.47 13.08 -4.27
CA GLY A 43 -6.46 12.00 -4.32
C GLY A 43 -7.66 12.29 -5.24
N GLN A 44 -7.89 13.55 -5.61
CA GLN A 44 -8.96 13.99 -6.51
C GLN A 44 -8.51 14.17 -7.97
N LYS A 45 -7.20 14.10 -8.25
CA LYS A 45 -6.64 14.26 -9.59
C LYS A 45 -6.75 12.98 -10.39
N GLN A 46 -6.79 13.11 -11.72
CA GLN A 46 -6.56 11.95 -12.58
C GLN A 46 -5.13 11.45 -12.37
N LEU A 47 -4.89 10.13 -12.46
CA LEU A 47 -3.55 9.57 -12.25
C LEU A 47 -2.50 10.24 -13.15
N SER A 48 -2.82 10.51 -14.41
CA SER A 48 -1.95 11.19 -15.38
C SER A 48 -1.54 12.61 -14.94
N GLU A 49 -2.35 13.28 -14.12
CA GLU A 49 -2.13 14.65 -13.65
C GLU A 49 -1.33 14.71 -12.34
N ILE A 50 -1.09 13.57 -11.69
CA ILE A 50 -0.29 13.52 -10.46
C ILE A 50 1.19 13.61 -10.84
N PRO A 51 1.92 14.69 -10.46
CA PRO A 51 3.33 14.83 -10.75
C PRO A 51 4.14 13.69 -10.13
N PHE A 52 5.22 13.26 -10.78
CA PHE A 52 6.06 12.16 -10.30
C PHE A 52 6.47 12.34 -8.83
N LYS A 53 6.92 13.54 -8.45
CA LYS A 53 7.34 13.90 -7.08
C LYS A 53 6.24 13.78 -6.02
N ASP A 54 4.97 13.84 -6.43
CA ASP A 54 3.82 13.81 -5.53
C ASP A 54 3.22 12.39 -5.41
N ARG A 55 3.74 11.42 -6.19
CA ARG A 55 3.35 10.00 -6.15
C ARG A 55 4.06 9.26 -5.01
N THR A 56 3.84 9.74 -3.79
CA THR A 56 4.44 9.18 -2.56
C THR A 56 3.50 8.18 -1.91
N THR A 57 4.03 7.28 -1.09
CA THR A 57 3.24 6.56 -0.08
C THR A 57 3.39 7.32 1.25
N PRO A 58 2.36 8.06 1.71
CA PRO A 58 2.48 8.91 2.89
C PRO A 58 2.77 8.12 4.16
N ALA A 59 3.64 8.65 5.02
CA ALA A 59 3.88 8.09 6.34
C ALA A 59 2.78 8.52 7.32
N GLY A 60 2.52 7.70 8.34
CA GLY A 60 1.52 8.03 9.35
C GLY A 60 0.85 6.81 9.97
N ARG A 61 -0.21 7.10 10.73
CA ARG A 61 -1.07 6.11 11.38
C ARG A 61 -2.49 6.29 10.88
N PHE A 62 -3.01 5.29 10.20
CA PHE A 62 -4.30 5.36 9.53
C PHE A 62 -5.27 4.29 10.05
N ILE A 63 -6.56 4.64 10.11
CA ILE A 63 -7.62 3.66 10.38
C ILE A 63 -8.05 3.06 9.04
N ALA A 64 -7.74 1.78 8.85
CA ALA A 64 -7.97 1.09 7.60
C ALA A 64 -9.22 0.19 7.67
N ARG A 65 -9.91 0.11 6.54
CA ARG A 65 -11.10 -0.74 6.36
C ARG A 65 -11.23 -1.22 4.92
N LEU A 66 -11.80 -2.42 4.74
CA LEU A 66 -12.14 -2.89 3.40
C LEU A 66 -13.22 -1.99 2.77
N GLY A 67 -13.12 -1.81 1.47
CA GLY A 67 -14.11 -1.14 0.64
C GLY A 67 -13.90 -1.51 -0.82
N LYS A 68 -14.60 -0.82 -1.71
CA LYS A 68 -14.43 -0.97 -3.17
C LYS A 68 -13.77 0.25 -3.77
N ASN A 69 -12.90 0.05 -4.75
CA ASN A 69 -12.38 1.13 -5.59
C ASN A 69 -13.41 1.54 -6.68
N SER A 70 -13.05 2.51 -7.51
CA SER A 70 -13.90 3.00 -8.61
C SER A 70 -14.22 1.94 -9.68
N HIS A 71 -13.45 0.85 -9.73
CA HIS A 71 -13.66 -0.29 -10.64
C HIS A 71 -14.47 -1.42 -9.97
N GLY A 72 -14.92 -1.24 -8.73
CA GLY A 72 -15.69 -2.24 -7.97
C GLY A 72 -14.84 -3.34 -7.33
N GLU A 73 -13.52 -3.25 -7.40
CA GLU A 73 -12.58 -4.21 -6.81
C GLU A 73 -12.39 -3.95 -5.32
N GLU A 74 -12.25 -5.02 -4.53
CA GLU A 74 -11.98 -4.90 -3.10
C GLU A 74 -10.56 -4.36 -2.85
N VAL A 75 -10.47 -3.34 -2.02
CA VAL A 75 -9.21 -2.79 -1.53
C VAL A 75 -9.28 -2.55 -0.02
N LEU A 76 -8.14 -2.57 0.66
CA LEU A 76 -8.04 -2.10 2.03
C LEU A 76 -7.67 -0.61 1.98
N TRP A 77 -8.66 0.26 2.16
CA TRP A 77 -8.43 1.70 2.24
C TRP A 77 -7.55 2.00 3.45
N VAL A 78 -6.38 2.59 3.20
CA VAL A 78 -5.50 3.13 4.24
C VAL A 78 -6.01 4.51 4.60
N ASP A 79 -6.22 5.35 3.59
CA ASP A 79 -6.87 6.65 3.72
C ASP A 79 -7.74 6.89 2.47
N TYR A 80 -9.03 7.15 2.69
CA TYR A 80 -9.99 7.30 1.59
C TYR A 80 -9.86 8.65 0.89
N ASP A 81 -9.65 9.73 1.66
CA ASP A 81 -9.59 11.09 1.13
C ASP A 81 -8.29 11.35 0.36
N MET A 82 -7.21 10.66 0.76
CA MET A 82 -5.94 10.64 0.02
C MET A 82 -5.94 9.64 -1.15
N ALA A 83 -7.00 8.83 -1.30
CA ALA A 83 -7.08 7.73 -2.27
C ALA A 83 -5.92 6.72 -2.16
N ILE A 84 -5.46 6.42 -0.94
CA ILE A 84 -4.37 5.46 -0.68
C ILE A 84 -4.96 4.15 -0.15
N ALA A 85 -4.62 3.04 -0.81
CA ALA A 85 -5.07 1.72 -0.43
C ALA A 85 -3.96 0.68 -0.47
N ILE A 86 -4.15 -0.41 0.28
CA ILE A 86 -3.43 -1.68 0.09
C ILE A 86 -4.30 -2.57 -0.80
N HIS A 87 -3.71 -3.15 -1.84
CA HIS A 87 -4.39 -4.11 -2.71
C HIS A 87 -3.40 -5.09 -3.37
N GLY A 88 -3.93 -6.15 -3.98
CA GLY A 88 -3.14 -7.07 -4.78
C GLY A 88 -2.47 -6.37 -5.97
N VAL A 89 -1.28 -6.80 -6.34
CA VAL A 89 -0.53 -6.27 -7.49
C VAL A 89 -1.34 -6.40 -8.79
N VAL A 90 -1.41 -5.30 -9.54
CA VAL A 90 -2.13 -5.23 -10.83
C VAL A 90 -1.13 -5.34 -11.97
N THR A 91 -1.34 -6.25 -12.92
CA THR A 91 -0.39 -6.56 -14.00
C THR A 91 -0.87 -6.10 -15.39
N GLY A 92 -1.78 -5.12 -15.45
CA GLY A 92 -2.40 -4.67 -16.70
C GLY A 92 -1.45 -4.01 -17.71
N ASN A 93 -0.29 -3.50 -17.28
CA ASN A 93 0.78 -3.02 -18.16
C ASN A 93 2.05 -3.88 -17.98
N PRO A 94 2.40 -4.76 -18.94
CA PRO A 94 3.59 -5.59 -18.85
C PRO A 94 4.90 -4.80 -18.72
N LYS A 95 4.97 -3.58 -19.27
CA LYS A 95 6.16 -2.71 -19.21
C LYS A 95 6.49 -2.22 -17.80
N ASP A 96 5.54 -2.32 -16.86
CA ASP A 96 5.78 -1.92 -15.48
C ASP A 96 6.62 -2.97 -14.72
N HIS A 97 6.69 -4.22 -15.21
CA HIS A 97 7.44 -5.33 -14.59
C HIS A 97 7.14 -5.52 -13.09
N ARG A 98 5.88 -5.39 -12.70
CA ARG A 98 5.50 -5.32 -11.27
C ARG A 98 5.76 -6.60 -10.49
N LEU A 99 5.67 -7.77 -11.14
CA LEU A 99 5.96 -9.04 -10.49
C LEU A 99 7.45 -9.20 -10.24
N GLU A 100 8.28 -8.82 -11.22
CA GLU A 100 9.73 -8.81 -11.12
C GLU A 100 10.20 -7.81 -10.07
N ARG A 101 9.59 -6.61 -10.03
CA ARG A 101 9.84 -5.61 -8.99
C ARG A 101 9.55 -6.15 -7.59
N LEU A 102 8.46 -6.90 -7.40
CA LEU A 102 8.14 -7.53 -6.12
C LEU A 102 9.15 -8.62 -5.71
N GLN A 103 9.82 -9.24 -6.68
CA GLN A 103 10.84 -10.27 -6.45
C GLN A 103 12.24 -9.70 -6.25
N SER A 104 12.45 -8.42 -6.58
CA SER A 104 13.76 -7.79 -6.42
C SER A 104 14.18 -7.75 -4.94
N GLN A 105 15.48 -7.93 -4.69
CA GLN A 105 16.07 -7.74 -3.37
C GLN A 105 16.39 -6.27 -3.08
N ASN A 106 16.35 -5.41 -4.10
CA ASN A 106 16.65 -3.98 -3.97
C ASN A 106 15.36 -3.18 -3.75
N PRO A 107 15.16 -2.55 -2.57
CA PRO A 107 13.94 -1.80 -2.28
C PRO A 107 13.65 -0.64 -3.24
N LYS A 108 14.67 -0.14 -3.96
CA LYS A 108 14.47 0.91 -4.98
C LYS A 108 13.64 0.42 -6.17
N ASP A 109 13.70 -0.87 -6.50
CA ASP A 109 12.97 -1.43 -7.63
C ASP A 109 11.47 -1.51 -7.36
N HIS A 110 11.06 -1.43 -6.09
CA HIS A 110 9.67 -1.49 -5.66
C HIS A 110 8.90 -0.16 -5.87
N ARG A 111 9.57 0.88 -6.38
CA ARG A 111 9.01 2.21 -6.61
C ARG A 111 8.37 2.28 -7.99
N ILE A 112 7.04 2.30 -8.03
CA ILE A 112 6.29 2.33 -9.31
C ILE A 112 4.86 2.85 -9.20
N SER A 113 4.23 2.79 -8.02
CA SER A 113 2.83 3.15 -7.88
C SER A 113 2.62 4.67 -7.79
N PHE A 114 1.36 5.08 -7.79
CA PHE A 114 0.96 6.47 -7.55
C PHE A 114 0.79 6.81 -6.05
N GLY A 115 1.04 5.83 -5.18
CA GLY A 115 0.96 5.97 -3.73
C GLY A 115 0.37 4.74 -3.04
N CYS A 116 -0.53 4.03 -3.71
CA CYS A 116 -1.08 2.75 -3.23
C CYS A 116 0.03 1.72 -2.97
N ILE A 117 -0.25 0.83 -2.02
CA ILE A 117 0.65 -0.22 -1.56
C ILE A 117 0.23 -1.51 -2.24
N ASN A 118 1.04 -2.02 -3.17
CA ASN A 118 0.70 -3.25 -3.90
C ASN A 118 1.45 -4.44 -3.31
N VAL A 119 0.73 -5.49 -2.97
CA VAL A 119 1.30 -6.72 -2.38
C VAL A 119 1.02 -7.92 -3.29
N PRO A 120 1.71 -9.07 -3.12
CA PRO A 120 1.35 -10.29 -3.83
C PRO A 120 -0.14 -10.62 -3.65
N THR A 121 -0.84 -10.93 -4.74
CA THR A 121 -2.29 -11.17 -4.73
C THR A 121 -2.70 -12.23 -3.71
N ASN A 122 -1.93 -13.32 -3.60
CA ASN A 122 -2.19 -14.36 -2.61
C ASN A 122 -2.02 -13.86 -1.17
N PHE A 123 -1.04 -13.00 -0.88
CA PHE A 123 -0.87 -12.42 0.45
C PHE A 123 -2.05 -11.51 0.81
N TYR A 124 -2.54 -10.74 -0.15
CA TYR A 124 -3.74 -9.91 0.03
C TYR A 124 -4.97 -10.78 0.35
N SER A 125 -5.27 -11.77 -0.49
CA SER A 125 -6.49 -12.57 -0.38
C SER A 125 -6.49 -13.56 0.79
N SER A 126 -5.33 -14.09 1.19
CA SER A 126 -5.24 -15.08 2.26
C SER A 126 -4.95 -14.50 3.64
N VAL A 127 -4.32 -13.32 3.73
CA VAL A 127 -3.90 -12.71 5.00
C VAL A 127 -4.63 -11.40 5.25
N ILE A 128 -4.55 -10.43 4.34
CA ILE A 128 -5.04 -9.07 4.59
C ILE A 128 -6.57 -9.02 4.55
N SER A 129 -7.21 -9.42 3.45
CA SER A 129 -8.68 -9.31 3.33
C SER A 129 -9.44 -10.07 4.44
N PRO A 130 -9.10 -11.33 4.77
CA PRO A 130 -9.75 -12.04 5.89
C PRO A 130 -9.53 -11.37 7.25
N LEU A 131 -8.36 -10.74 7.45
CA LEU A 131 -8.05 -10.03 8.69
C LEU A 131 -8.87 -8.74 8.87
N PHE A 132 -9.32 -8.11 7.78
CA PHE A 132 -10.09 -6.87 7.84
C PHE A 132 -11.57 -7.07 7.49
N THR A 133 -12.01 -8.30 7.22
CA THR A 133 -13.42 -8.61 6.98
C THR A 133 -14.29 -8.22 8.19
N ARG A 134 -15.28 -7.35 7.95
CA ARG A 134 -16.24 -6.81 8.94
C ARG A 134 -15.60 -6.13 10.16
N ARG A 135 -14.37 -5.62 10.03
CA ARG A 135 -13.69 -4.88 11.11
C ARG A 135 -12.70 -3.86 10.58
N GLN A 136 -12.43 -2.84 11.39
CA GLN A 136 -11.34 -1.90 11.16
C GLN A 136 -10.02 -2.44 11.72
N GLY A 137 -8.92 -1.92 11.20
CA GLY A 137 -7.58 -2.09 11.76
C GLY A 137 -6.75 -0.83 11.61
N VAL A 138 -5.50 -0.87 12.07
CA VAL A 138 -4.59 0.26 11.96
C VAL A 138 -3.49 -0.07 10.96
N VAL A 139 -3.20 0.84 10.03
CA VAL A 139 -2.01 0.75 9.18
C VAL A 139 -1.02 1.81 9.63
N TYR A 140 0.16 1.37 10.07
CA TYR A 140 1.30 2.22 10.36
C TYR A 140 2.21 2.23 9.13
N VAL A 141 2.38 3.38 8.50
CA VAL A 141 3.36 3.58 7.44
C VAL A 141 4.56 4.30 8.04
N LEU A 142 5.69 3.61 8.12
CA LEU A 142 6.91 4.14 8.73
C LEU A 142 7.54 5.20 7.83
N PRO A 143 8.11 6.28 8.40
CA PRO A 143 8.76 7.33 7.62
C PRO A 143 10.05 6.84 6.96
N GLU A 144 10.42 7.49 5.85
CA GLU A 144 11.63 7.18 5.12
C GLU A 144 12.57 8.38 4.91
N THR A 145 12.11 9.59 5.18
CA THR A 145 12.87 10.84 5.04
C THR A 145 13.02 11.64 6.34
N ALA A 146 12.32 11.26 7.41
CA ALA A 146 12.44 11.84 8.74
C ALA A 146 13.66 11.33 9.53
#